data_AF-A0A093HQB3-F1
#
_entry.id   AF-A0A093HQB3-F1
#
_cell.length_a   1.000
_cell.length_b   1.000
_cell.length_c   1.000
_cell.angle_alpha   90.00
_cell.angle_beta   90.00
_cell.angle_gamma   90.00
#
_symmetry.space_group_name_H-M   'P 1'
#
loop_
_entity.id
_entity.type
_entity.pdbx_description
1 polymer ?
#
loop_
_entity_poly.entity_id
_entity_poly.type
_entity_poly.pdbx_seq_one_letter_code
_entity_poly.pdbx_strand_id
1 'polypeptide(L)' 'GCTAPGLSFNSKTFSKMLQTCPYPCDRHKVILEAEERYKKEL' A
#
# COMPACT_ATOMS: atom_id res chain seq x y z
N GLY A 1 -0.82 -2.69 -6.86
CA GLY A 1 -2.24 -2.85 -6.51
C GLY A 1 -3.09 -3.06 -7.74
N CYS A 2 -3.61 -1.99 -8.36
CA CYS A 2 -4.58 -2.07 -9.47
C CYS A 2 -4.01 -2.61 -10.79
N THR A 3 -2.80 -2.20 -11.16
CA THR A 3 -2.13 -2.58 -12.42
C THR A 3 -1.01 -3.60 -12.20
N ALA A 4 -1.00 -4.26 -11.04
CA ALA A 4 -0.03 -5.28 -10.70
C ALA A 4 -0.62 -6.71 -10.63
N PRO A 5 -1.57 -7.11 -11.49
CA PRO A 5 -2.06 -8.48 -11.50
C PRO A 5 -0.93 -9.43 -11.92
N GLY A 6 -0.82 -10.59 -11.26
CA GLY A 6 0.21 -11.59 -11.55
C GLY A 6 1.56 -11.38 -10.88
N LEU A 7 1.77 -10.24 -10.20
CA LEU A 7 2.94 -10.04 -9.35
C LEU A 7 2.67 -10.56 -7.94
N SER A 8 3.55 -11.42 -7.43
CA SER A 8 3.49 -11.92 -6.06
C SER A 8 4.10 -10.89 -5.11
N PHE A 9 3.27 -10.20 -4.35
CA PHE A 9 3.72 -9.36 -3.24
C PHE A 9 3.37 -10.03 -1.92
N ASN A 10 4.33 -10.07 -0.99
CA ASN A 10 4.00 -10.23 0.43
C ASN A 10 3.56 -8.89 1.01
N SER A 11 2.96 -8.90 2.21
CA SER A 11 2.43 -7.69 2.86
C SER A 11 3.46 -6.56 2.92
N LYS A 12 4.72 -6.86 3.28
CA LYS A 12 5.79 -5.86 3.42
C LYS A 12 6.17 -5.23 2.07
N THR A 13 6.24 -6.04 1.02
CA THR A 13 6.56 -5.59 -0.34
C THR A 13 5.39 -4.87 -1.01
N PHE A 14 4.15 -5.27 -0.69
CA PHE A 14 2.95 -4.63 -1.21
C PHE A 14 2.81 -3.21 -0.68
N SER A 15 2.96 -3.02 0.63
CA SER A 15 2.92 -1.68 1.24
C SER A 15 4.02 -0.78 0.70
N LYS A 16 5.26 -1.29 0.55
CA LYS A 16 6.36 -0.53 -0.07
C LYS A 16 6.03 -0.12 -1.51
N MET A 17 5.50 -1.05 -2.31
CA MET A 17 5.11 -0.77 -3.69
C MET A 17 4.02 0.31 -3.76
N LEU A 18 3.02 0.25 -2.86
CA LEU A 18 1.99 1.28 -2.78
C LEU A 18 2.55 2.64 -2.36
N GLN A 19 3.49 2.69 -1.41
CA GLN A 19 4.15 3.94 -0.99
C GLN A 19 4.96 4.59 -2.11
N THR A 20 5.57 3.79 -3.00
CA THR A 20 6.31 4.29 -4.16
C THR A 20 5.41 4.67 -5.34
N CYS A 21 4.11 4.39 -5.27
CA CYS A 21 3.19 4.69 -6.36
C CYS A 21 2.87 6.19 -6.37
N PRO A 22 3.14 6.91 -7.47
CA PRO A 22 2.89 8.35 -7.53
C PRO A 22 1.39 8.71 -7.58
N TYR A 23 0.54 7.77 -8.02
CA TYR A 23 -0.91 7.97 -8.17
C TYR A 23 -1.68 6.79 -7.57
N PRO A 24 -1.73 6.65 -6.24
CA PRO A 24 -2.56 5.64 -5.62
C PRO A 24 -4.03 5.99 -5.84
N CYS A 25 -4.84 5.00 -6.21
CA CYS A 25 -6.29 5.19 -6.22
C CYS A 25 -6.81 5.33 -4.78
N ASP A 26 -8.00 5.91 -4.61
CA ASP A 26 -8.58 6.22 -3.29
C ASP A 26 -8.58 5.02 -2.34
N ARG A 27 -8.93 3.84 -2.87
CA ARG A 27 -8.92 2.60 -2.09
C ARG A 27 -7.53 2.25 -1.56
N HIS A 28 -6.48 2.42 -2.36
CA HIS A 28 -5.10 2.17 -1.91
C HIS A 28 -4.58 3.27 -0.99
N LYS A 29 -5.05 4.51 -1.15
CA LYS A 29 -4.72 5.62 -0.27
C LYS A 29 -5.24 5.38 1.15
N VAL A 30 -6.51 4.98 1.28
CA VAL A 30 -7.12 4.65 2.58
C VAL A 30 -6.37 3.51 3.28
N ILE A 31 -5.94 2.48 2.54
CA ILE A 31 -5.17 1.37 3.10
C ILE A 31 -3.81 1.86 3.62
N LEU A 32 -3.07 2.66 2.84
CA LEU A 32 -1.79 3.22 3.26
C LEU A 32 -1.94 4.09 4.52
N GLU A 33 -2.93 4.98 4.55
CA GLU A 33 -3.19 5.85 5.70
C GLU A 33 -3.51 5.04 6.97
N ALA A 34 -4.28 3.96 6.85
CA ALA A 34 -4.58 3.07 7.96
C ALA A 34 -3.33 2.35 8.49
N GLU A 35 -2.48 1.84 7.59
CA GLU A 35 -1.21 1.21 7.98
C GLU A 35 -0.25 2.20 8.66
N GLU A 36 -0.17 3.44 8.18
CA GLU A 36 0.67 4.47 8.80
C GLU A 36 0.16 4.87 10.19
N ARG A 37 -1.16 4.98 10.38
CA ARG A 37 -1.75 5.24 11.70
C ARG A 37 -1.42 4.11 12.67
N TYR A 38 -1.63 2.86 12.26
CA TYR A 38 -1.31 1.70 13.09
C TYR A 38 0.17 1.66 13.51
N LYS A 39 1.10 1.97 12.59
CA LYS A 39 2.55 2.02 12.89
C LYS A 39 2.95 3.17 13.82
N LYS A 40 2.19 4.27 13.85
CA LYS A 40 2.47 5.41 14.74
C LYS A 40 2.01 5.16 16.17
N GLU A 41 1.03 4.28 16.37
CA GLU A 41 0.49 3.93 17.68
C GLU A 41 1.18 2.71 18.32
N LEU A 42 2.22 2.18 17.67
CA LEU A 42 3.05 1.06 18.08
C LEU A 42 4.42 1.55 18.57
#